data_AF-A0A7J3SBD9-F1
#
_entry.id   AF-A0A7J3SBD9-F1
#
_cell.length_a   1.000
_cell.length_b   1.000
_cell.length_c   1.000
_cell.angle_alpha   90.00
_cell.angle_beta   90.00
_cell.angle_gamma   90.00
#
_symmetry.space_group_name_H-M   'P 1'
#
loop_
_entity.id
_entity.type
_entity.pdbx_description
1 polymer ?
#
loop_
_entity_poly.entity_id
_entity_poly.type
_entity_poly.pdbx_seq_one_letter_code
_entity_poly.pdbx_strand_id
1 'polypeptide(L)'
;MGFKLKIPNGCWFSFFNSPYPSHRSSSAIDIYYPEGEGLMPIDEGIVLEVEKFECPVRRADASPFDYLTLIRVGEDVVLKILHVKPNVKPGEKLHLGDPIGKIIVSGFLSPWSNIHMHLEFRSLHDPYRALGG
;
A
#
# COMPACT_ATOMS: atom_id res chain seq x y z
N MET A 1 -18.17 -8.47 -9.52
CA MET A 1 -17.52 -7.28 -10.11
C MET A 1 -16.06 -7.30 -9.71
N GLY A 2 -15.15 -6.90 -10.60
CA GLY A 2 -13.71 -6.83 -10.29
C GLY A 2 -13.20 -5.40 -10.41
N PHE A 3 -12.16 -5.05 -9.67
CA PHE A 3 -11.47 -3.77 -9.77
C PHE A 3 -10.39 -3.84 -10.85
N LYS A 4 -10.20 -2.75 -11.59
CA LYS A 4 -9.09 -2.60 -12.53
C LYS A 4 -8.02 -1.73 -11.90
N LEU A 5 -6.91 -2.36 -11.54
CA LEU A 5 -5.71 -1.66 -11.08
C LEU A 5 -4.99 -1.05 -12.29
N LYS A 6 -4.72 0.25 -12.24
CA LYS A 6 -4.02 1.00 -13.30
C LYS A 6 -2.67 1.48 -12.75
N ILE A 7 -1.61 1.05 -13.41
CA ILE A 7 -0.23 1.34 -13.01
C ILE A 7 0.41 2.22 -14.09
N PRO A 8 1.06 3.34 -13.73
CA PRO A 8 1.72 4.21 -14.70
C PRO A 8 2.79 3.49 -15.52
N ASN A 9 3.02 3.95 -16.74
CA ASN A 9 4.15 3.49 -17.55
C ASN A 9 5.47 3.77 -16.82
N GLY A 10 6.41 2.82 -16.89
CA GLY A 10 7.71 2.92 -16.21
C GLY A 10 7.72 2.42 -14.76
N CYS A 11 6.54 2.20 -14.15
CA CYS A 11 6.42 1.46 -12.90
C CYS A 11 6.38 -0.06 -13.16
N TRP A 12 6.74 -0.86 -12.16
CA TRP A 12 6.57 -2.31 -12.20
C TRP A 12 5.80 -2.79 -10.98
N PHE A 13 5.29 -4.01 -11.03
CA PHE A 13 4.57 -4.61 -9.91
C PHE A 13 4.90 -6.09 -9.79
N SER A 14 4.63 -6.64 -8.61
CA SER A 14 4.73 -8.07 -8.36
C SER A 14 3.68 -8.53 -7.37
N PHE A 15 3.09 -9.69 -7.65
CA PHE A 15 2.27 -10.41 -6.69
C PHE A 15 3.11 -11.31 -5.77
N PHE A 16 4.39 -11.55 -6.08
CA PHE A 16 5.17 -12.66 -5.50
C PHE A 16 6.55 -12.26 -4.96
N ASN A 17 6.88 -10.97 -4.90
CA ASN A 17 8.22 -10.55 -4.50
C ASN A 17 8.47 -10.60 -2.99
N SER A 18 7.43 -10.89 -2.21
CA SER A 18 7.48 -10.90 -0.76
C SER A 18 7.01 -12.26 -0.22
N PRO A 19 7.67 -12.84 0.81
CA PRO A 19 7.35 -14.17 1.32
C PRO A 19 6.06 -14.22 2.16
N TYR A 20 5.43 -13.06 2.39
CA TYR A 20 4.25 -12.91 3.25
C TYR A 20 3.04 -13.63 2.67
N PRO A 21 2.17 -14.22 3.51
CA PRO A 21 1.06 -15.05 3.02
C PRO A 21 0.11 -14.34 2.04
N SER A 22 -0.07 -13.02 2.14
CA SER A 22 -0.89 -12.28 1.17
C SER A 22 -0.36 -12.34 -0.27
N HIS A 23 0.95 -12.46 -0.45
CA HIS A 23 1.55 -12.72 -1.77
C HIS A 23 1.40 -14.17 -2.22
N ARG A 24 1.41 -15.13 -1.28
CA ARG A 24 1.13 -16.54 -1.60
C ARG A 24 -0.30 -16.75 -2.06
N SER A 25 -1.26 -16.05 -1.45
CA SER A 25 -2.67 -16.07 -1.86
C SER A 25 -3.00 -15.12 -3.02
N SER A 26 -2.01 -14.41 -3.59
CA SER A 26 -2.22 -13.38 -4.62
C SER A 26 -3.23 -12.30 -4.20
N SER A 27 -3.34 -12.04 -2.89
CA SER A 27 -4.21 -11.01 -2.31
C SER A 27 -3.49 -9.71 -2.00
N ALA A 28 -2.17 -9.65 -2.26
CA ALA A 28 -1.35 -8.46 -2.19
C ALA A 28 -0.62 -8.21 -3.52
N ILE A 29 -0.37 -6.94 -3.79
CA ILE A 29 0.46 -6.49 -4.90
C ILE A 29 1.46 -5.45 -4.40
N ASP A 30 2.73 -5.65 -4.73
CA ASP A 30 3.78 -4.67 -4.50
C ASP A 30 3.94 -3.85 -5.79
N ILE A 31 3.77 -2.53 -5.71
CA ILE A 31 3.93 -1.60 -6.84
C ILE A 31 5.16 -0.73 -6.59
N TYR A 32 6.05 -0.71 -7.57
CA TYR A 32 7.33 -0.01 -7.49
C TYR A 32 7.27 1.25 -8.34
N TYR A 33 7.45 2.38 -7.68
CA TYR A 33 7.44 3.71 -8.28
C TYR A 33 8.87 4.25 -8.33
N PRO A 34 9.50 4.37 -9.53
CA PRO A 34 10.87 4.88 -9.66
C PRO A 34 11.07 6.26 -9.04
N GLU A 35 10.07 7.12 -9.21
CA GLU A 35 10.06 8.49 -8.67
C GLU A 35 9.79 8.54 -7.14
N GLY A 36 9.46 7.40 -6.53
CA GLY A 36 9.24 7.30 -5.09
C GLY A 36 7.95 7.94 -4.58
N GLU A 37 6.97 8.19 -5.45
CA GLU A 37 5.63 8.68 -5.09
C GLU A 37 4.57 7.63 -5.41
N GLY A 38 3.84 7.18 -4.40
CA GLY A 38 2.71 6.25 -4.54
C GLY A 38 1.48 7.00 -5.05
N LEU A 39 0.83 6.44 -6.05
CA LEU A 39 -0.32 7.04 -6.74
C LEU A 39 -1.55 6.16 -6.58
N MET A 40 -2.73 6.79 -6.52
CA MET A 40 -4.02 6.11 -6.47
C MET A 40 -4.21 5.24 -7.73
N PRO A 41 -4.29 3.90 -7.60
CA PRO A 41 -4.29 3.01 -8.76
C PRO A 41 -5.69 2.58 -9.21
N ILE A 42 -6.75 3.12 -8.59
CA ILE A 42 -8.17 2.86 -8.90
C ILE A 42 -8.85 4.17 -9.27
N ASP A 43 -9.95 4.09 -10.04
CA ASP A 43 -10.65 5.26 -10.61
C ASP A 43 -11.04 6.33 -9.57
N GLU A 44 -11.56 5.92 -8.42
CA GLU A 44 -11.82 6.80 -7.29
C GLU A 44 -11.88 6.04 -5.96
N GLY A 45 -11.70 6.76 -4.86
CA GLY A 45 -11.85 6.22 -3.51
C GLY A 45 -11.92 7.33 -2.46
N ILE A 46 -12.31 6.96 -1.23
CA ILE A 46 -12.34 7.87 -0.08
C ILE A 46 -11.39 7.35 0.97
N VAL A 47 -10.47 8.20 1.43
CA VAL A 47 -9.55 7.87 2.52
C VAL A 47 -10.37 7.69 3.80
N LEU A 48 -10.35 6.49 4.37
CA LEU A 48 -11.01 6.19 5.64
C LEU A 48 -10.10 6.52 6.80
N GLU A 49 -8.83 6.14 6.69
CA GLU A 49 -7.89 6.20 7.80
C GLU A 49 -6.46 6.33 7.32
N VAL A 50 -5.67 7.03 8.13
CA VAL A 50 -4.22 7.13 8.04
C VAL A 50 -3.67 6.90 9.44
N GLU A 51 -2.86 5.86 9.59
CA GLU A 51 -2.22 5.51 10.86
C GLU A 51 -0.70 5.47 10.69
N LYS A 52 0.02 5.98 11.69
CA LYS A 52 1.48 5.89 11.78
C LYS A 52 1.81 5.00 12.97
N PHE A 53 2.66 4.01 12.76
CA PHE A 53 3.02 3.05 13.81
C PHE A 53 4.52 2.74 13.78
N GLU A 54 5.05 2.28 14.91
CA GLU A 54 6.45 1.86 15.03
C GLU A 54 6.68 0.54 14.30
N CYS A 55 7.86 0.38 13.68
CA CYS A 55 8.22 -0.83 12.97
C CYS A 55 9.61 -1.33 13.38
N PRO A 56 9.90 -2.64 13.23
CA PRO A 56 11.23 -3.18 13.52
C PRO A 56 12.30 -2.52 12.66
N VAL A 57 13.52 -2.37 13.16
CA VAL A 57 14.63 -1.82 12.35
C VAL A 57 15.43 -2.99 11.74
N ARG A 58 14.96 -3.53 10.60
CA ARG A 58 15.67 -4.60 9.88
C ARG A 58 16.76 -4.09 8.94
N ARG A 59 16.77 -2.80 8.65
CA ARG A 59 17.76 -2.12 7.80
C ARG A 59 18.27 -0.87 8.50
N ALA A 60 19.52 -0.50 8.24
CA ALA A 60 20.13 0.70 8.81
C ALA A 60 19.55 2.00 8.23
N ASP A 61 19.02 1.96 7.00
CA ASP A 61 18.41 3.09 6.31
C ASP A 61 16.89 3.16 6.48
N ALA A 62 16.30 2.27 7.28
CA ALA A 62 14.86 2.24 7.51
C ALA A 62 14.39 3.40 8.39
N SER A 63 13.19 3.90 8.08
CA SER A 63 12.42 4.72 9.00
C SER A 63 12.06 3.90 10.26
N PRO A 64 12.09 4.49 11.47
CA PRO A 64 11.60 3.82 12.68
C PRO A 64 10.07 3.65 12.68
N PHE A 65 9.38 4.27 11.72
CA PHE A 65 7.93 4.20 11.57
C PHE A 65 7.53 3.72 10.19
N ASP A 66 6.38 3.04 10.14
CA ASP A 66 5.64 2.74 8.93
C ASP A 66 4.24 3.37 9.01
N TYR A 67 3.50 3.26 7.91
CA TYR A 67 2.22 3.92 7.73
C TYR A 67 1.21 2.95 7.13
N LEU A 68 -0.02 3.05 7.60
CA LEU A 68 -1.19 2.39 7.06
C LEU A 68 -2.11 3.46 6.47
N THR A 69 -2.55 3.28 5.24
CA THR A 69 -3.62 4.08 4.65
C THR A 69 -4.73 3.14 4.18
N LEU A 70 -5.96 3.41 4.62
CA LEU A 70 -7.16 2.69 4.21
C LEU A 70 -7.98 3.57 3.27
N ILE A 71 -8.27 3.08 2.07
CA ILE A 71 -9.07 3.81 1.07
C ILE A 71 -10.27 2.94 0.67
N ARG A 72 -11.49 3.39 0.93
CA ARG A 72 -12.69 2.69 0.48
C ARG A 72 -12.85 2.85 -1.02
N VAL A 73 -12.98 1.74 -1.73
CA VAL A 73 -13.22 1.64 -3.17
C VAL A 73 -14.45 0.78 -3.39
N GLY A 74 -15.59 1.38 -3.75
CA GLY A 74 -16.88 0.69 -3.80
C GLY A 74 -17.57 0.55 -2.44
N GLU A 75 -18.57 -0.34 -2.36
CA GLU A 75 -19.44 -0.46 -1.17
C GLU A 75 -18.72 -1.12 0.01
N ASP A 76 -18.15 -2.32 -0.20
CA ASP A 76 -17.61 -3.18 0.86
C ASP A 76 -16.12 -3.50 0.70
N VAL A 77 -15.39 -2.75 -0.16
CA VAL A 77 -13.98 -3.02 -0.44
C VAL A 77 -13.10 -1.85 -0.02
N VAL A 78 -11.97 -2.17 0.60
CA VAL A 78 -10.97 -1.24 1.09
C VAL A 78 -9.61 -1.61 0.52
N LEU A 79 -8.90 -0.62 -0.04
CA LEU A 79 -7.47 -0.72 -0.31
C LEU A 79 -6.73 -0.49 1.00
N LYS A 80 -5.95 -1.48 1.41
CA LYS A 80 -4.98 -1.36 2.49
C LYS A 80 -3.62 -1.08 1.87
N ILE A 81 -3.02 0.05 2.23
CA ILE A 81 -1.74 0.51 1.69
C ILE A 81 -0.71 0.61 2.83
N LEU A 82 0.48 0.05 2.61
CA LEU A 82 1.63 0.12 3.50
C LEU A 82 2.87 0.68 2.80
N HIS A 83 3.87 1.08 3.59
CA HIS A 83 5.19 1.55 3.12
C HIS A 83 5.16 2.87 2.33
N VAL A 84 4.09 3.65 2.54
CA VAL A 84 3.91 4.98 1.95
C VAL A 84 3.64 5.97 3.06
N LYS A 85 4.50 6.98 3.23
CA LYS A 85 4.22 8.12 4.10
C LYS A 85 3.16 8.99 3.43
N PRO A 86 1.93 9.05 3.95
CA PRO A 86 0.81 9.66 3.25
C PRO A 86 0.91 11.19 3.28
N ASN A 87 0.46 11.83 2.20
CA ASN A 87 0.17 13.27 2.11
C ASN A 87 -1.34 13.58 2.11
N VAL A 88 -2.17 12.53 2.20
CA VAL A 88 -3.64 12.58 2.22
C VAL A 88 -4.21 12.52 3.64
N LYS A 89 -5.50 12.85 3.79
CA LYS A 89 -6.20 12.86 5.10
C LYS A 89 -7.51 12.05 5.07
N PRO A 90 -7.95 11.50 6.21
CA PRO A 90 -9.29 10.90 6.33
C PRO A 90 -10.39 11.85 5.83
N GLY A 91 -11.32 11.30 5.04
CA GLY A 91 -12.41 12.02 4.37
C GLY A 91 -12.06 12.58 2.99
N GLU A 92 -10.78 12.58 2.59
CA GLU A 92 -10.37 13.04 1.27
C GLU A 92 -10.82 12.08 0.17
N LYS A 93 -11.34 12.64 -0.93
CA LYS A 93 -11.67 11.89 -2.13
C LYS A 93 -10.48 11.93 -3.07
N LEU A 94 -10.02 10.75 -3.48
CA LEU A 94 -8.93 10.58 -4.44
C LEU A 94 -9.47 10.04 -5.76
N HIS A 95 -8.82 10.43 -6.83
CA HIS A 95 -9.03 9.98 -8.19
C HIS A 95 -7.79 9.24 -8.71
N LEU A 96 -7.97 8.47 -9.78
CA LEU A 96 -6.87 7.79 -10.45
C LEU A 96 -5.67 8.71 -10.71
N GLY A 97 -4.51 8.29 -10.23
CA GLY A 97 -3.25 9.02 -10.40
C GLY A 97 -2.98 10.10 -9.37
N ASP A 98 -3.92 10.40 -8.47
CA ASP A 98 -3.66 11.34 -7.38
C ASP A 98 -2.56 10.81 -6.46
N PRO A 99 -1.66 11.69 -5.97
CA PRO A 99 -0.59 11.30 -5.06
C PRO A 99 -1.16 10.89 -3.71
N ILE A 100 -0.83 9.68 -3.26
CA ILE A 100 -1.15 9.16 -1.93
C ILE A 100 -0.04 9.54 -0.94
N GLY A 101 1.21 9.57 -1.41
CA GLY A 101 2.34 9.96 -0.59
C GLY A 101 3.68 9.37 -1.04
N LYS A 102 4.70 9.59 -0.24
CA LYS A 102 6.08 9.20 -0.56
C LYS A 102 6.35 7.76 -0.14
N ILE A 103 6.89 6.94 -1.05
CA ILE A 103 7.37 5.59 -0.71
C ILE A 103 8.55 5.70 0.27
N ILE A 104 8.49 4.93 1.36
CA ILE A 104 9.53 4.94 2.39
C ILE A 104 10.31 3.63 2.43
N VAL A 105 11.51 3.70 3.00
CA VAL A 105 12.22 2.50 3.44
C VAL A 105 11.58 2.05 4.76
N SER A 106 10.57 1.18 4.67
CA SER A 106 9.94 0.59 5.86
C SER A 106 10.91 -0.38 6.55
N GLY A 107 10.85 -0.39 7.88
CA GLY A 107 11.60 -1.32 8.71
C GLY A 107 11.18 -2.79 8.58
N PHE A 108 10.02 -3.07 7.98
CA PHE A 108 9.61 -4.43 7.63
C PHE A 108 10.35 -4.99 6.41
N LEU A 109 10.86 -4.11 5.54
CA LEU A 109 11.55 -4.52 4.31
C LEU A 109 12.87 -5.21 4.65
N SER A 110 13.15 -6.28 3.91
CA SER A 110 14.45 -6.95 4.02
C SER A 110 15.53 -6.09 3.33
N PRO A 111 16.83 -6.27 3.69
CA PRO A 111 17.92 -5.49 3.07
C PRO A 111 18.01 -5.60 1.55
N TRP A 112 17.56 -6.72 0.98
CA TRP A 112 17.53 -6.95 -0.48
C TRP A 112 16.21 -6.52 -1.15
N SER A 113 15.23 -6.03 -0.39
CA SER A 113 13.93 -5.59 -0.93
C SER A 113 14.02 -4.15 -1.44
N ASN A 114 13.66 -3.95 -2.71
CA ASN A 114 13.41 -2.60 -3.22
C ASN A 114 12.20 -1.98 -2.51
N ILE A 115 12.21 -0.66 -2.32
CA ILE A 115 11.05 0.06 -1.77
C ILE A 115 9.87 -0.02 -2.74
N HIS A 116 8.67 -0.15 -2.20
CA HIS A 116 7.44 -0.28 -2.96
C HIS A 116 6.25 0.17 -2.13
N MET A 117 5.14 0.46 -2.80
CA MET A 117 3.83 0.53 -2.18
C MET A 117 3.26 -0.89 -2.10
N HIS A 118 3.00 -1.37 -0.90
CA HIS A 118 2.30 -2.63 -0.72
C HIS A 118 0.80 -2.37 -0.65
N LEU A 119 0.01 -3.06 -1.48
CA LEU A 119 -1.43 -2.88 -1.61
C LEU A 119 -2.17 -4.19 -1.47
N GLU A 120 -3.21 -4.21 -0.63
CA GLU A 120 -4.14 -5.33 -0.48
C GLU A 120 -5.59 -4.89 -0.70
N PHE A 121 -6.40 -5.74 -1.31
CA PHE A 121 -7.85 -5.58 -1.32
C PHE A 121 -8.44 -6.29 -0.10
N ARG A 122 -9.19 -5.55 0.71
CA ARG A 122 -9.77 -6.00 1.99
C ARG A 122 -11.27 -5.77 2.01
N SER A 123 -11.97 -6.53 2.86
CA SER A 123 -13.35 -6.22 3.22
C SER A 123 -13.39 -5.00 4.14
N LEU A 124 -14.39 -4.14 3.96
CA LEU A 124 -14.68 -3.04 4.89
C LEU A 124 -14.88 -3.52 6.34
N HIS A 125 -15.29 -4.77 6.52
CA HIS A 125 -15.54 -5.40 7.82
C HIS A 125 -14.28 -6.06 8.43
N ASP A 126 -13.17 -6.18 7.67
CA ASP A 126 -11.88 -6.73 8.13
C ASP A 126 -10.68 -6.05 7.42
N PRO A 127 -10.52 -4.71 7.55
CA PRO A 127 -9.54 -3.97 6.76
C PRO A 127 -8.10 -4.08 7.31
N TYR A 128 -7.92 -4.34 8.60
CA TYR A 128 -6.59 -4.31 9.24
C TYR A 128 -5.87 -5.65 9.23
N ARG A 129 -6.58 -6.77 9.45
CA ARG A 129 -5.96 -8.07 9.75
C ARG A 129 -4.98 -8.46 8.66
N ALA A 130 -3.71 -8.64 9.05
CA ALA A 130 -2.75 -9.31 8.20
C ALA A 130 -3.20 -10.78 8.07
N LEU A 131 -3.41 -11.27 6.84
CA LEU A 131 -3.66 -12.71 6.61
C LEU A 131 -2.37 -13.54 6.70
N GLY A 132 -1.32 -12.97 7.30
CA GLY A 132 -0.04 -13.60 7.51
C GLY A 132 0.02 -14.36 8.82
N GLY A 133 -0.21 -15.67 8.76
CA GLY A 133 0.15 -16.63 9.82
C GLY A 133 1.60 -17.10 9.69
#